data_AF-A0A1Q4WZ03-F1
#
_entry.id   AF-A0A1Q4WZ03-F1
#
_cell.length_a   1.000
_cell.length_b   1.000
_cell.length_c   1.000
_cell.angle_alpha   90.00
_cell.angle_beta   90.00
_cell.angle_gamma   90.00
#
_symmetry.space_group_name_H-M   'P 1'
#
loop_
_entity.id
_entity.type
_entity.pdbx_description
1 polymer ?
#
loop_
_entity_poly.entity_id
_entity_poly.type
_entity_poly.pdbx_seq_one_letter_code
_entity_poly.pdbx_strand_id
1 'polypeptide(L)'
;MSAPVAASTAPRRSGTARRFLTNPQAMLSLLVLMVIAGLVVFAPLITQHSPTTAELRNAFGPPGGGHLLGFDSAGRDVWARLLYGGRNTLGGAALAVAVALVIGVPSGLAAGYHGGWFDSLASWWVNMIMALPAMVVLLASRAVLGPTVWVLMVVLGVLVAPSFFRLVRGTVAGMRGELYVDAARVFGLRDSRIIARHVLAVVRAPIIIQVALVAGMAIGLQAGLEFLGIGSGSLPTWGAMLNEAFTNIHREPLLMLWPGLALGVTSAALVLLASALRDVLEDRGTAPATGRRARRAAAVPPTERDGVGERADLLSVRDLAVAYTLADGTSTEVVHGVDLDVRRGEVLGLVGQSGSGKTQTAFSVLGLLPEGGRVSRGSVLLDGTEVVGAAERTLRGLRGDTVAYVPQEPMSNLDPAFTVGDHLTEPLRTKLGLSRAQARERALDLLQQVEIPDPARVMASYPHQISGGMAQRVLIAGAVSCDPDLLIADEPTTALDVTVQAEVLALLRRLQAERGMGVLLVTHNLGVVADLCDRVAVMREGGIVEVGATADLLTSPRDPYTRELLDAVLDDAPARAPWRPREVGTR
;
A
#
# COMPACT_ATOMS: atom_id res chain seq x y z
N MET A 1 -11.88 28.31 44.93
CA MET A 1 -11.84 29.00 43.62
C MET A 1 -10.63 28.47 42.88
N SER A 2 -10.83 27.50 42.00
CA SER A 2 -9.77 26.79 41.28
C SER A 2 -10.08 26.95 39.79
N ALA A 3 -9.19 27.61 39.04
CA ALA A 3 -9.39 27.92 37.64
C ALA A 3 -9.44 26.63 36.78
N PRO A 4 -10.28 26.58 35.73
CA PRO A 4 -10.30 25.46 34.82
C PRO A 4 -9.08 25.54 33.88
N VAL A 5 -8.35 24.42 33.78
CA VAL A 5 -7.24 24.23 32.84
C VAL A 5 -7.83 24.19 31.43
N ALA A 6 -7.45 25.15 30.59
CA ALA A 6 -7.86 25.23 29.20
C ALA A 6 -7.38 24.00 28.42
N ALA A 7 -8.32 23.29 27.79
CA ALA A 7 -8.03 22.20 26.87
C ALA A 7 -7.28 22.75 25.65
N SER A 8 -6.01 22.38 25.54
CA SER A 8 -5.20 22.55 24.33
C SER A 8 -5.87 21.79 23.18
N THR A 9 -6.53 22.53 22.29
CA THR A 9 -7.05 22.00 21.04
C THR A 9 -5.87 21.77 20.10
N ALA A 10 -5.44 20.51 19.96
CA ALA A 10 -4.44 20.16 18.97
C ALA A 10 -4.87 20.66 17.57
N PRO A 11 -4.01 21.33 16.81
CA PRO A 11 -4.40 21.89 15.51
C PRO A 11 -4.78 20.75 14.56
N ARG A 12 -6.04 20.77 14.09
CA ARG A 12 -6.52 19.89 13.01
C ARG A 12 -5.58 20.03 11.81
N ARG A 13 -4.77 19.00 11.53
CA ARG A 13 -3.89 18.95 10.36
C ARG A 13 -4.75 19.09 9.10
N SER A 14 -4.51 20.18 8.37
CA SER A 14 -5.19 20.49 7.11
C SER A 14 -4.94 19.38 6.09
N GLY A 15 -6.01 18.89 5.44
CA GLY A 15 -5.90 17.87 4.41
C GLY A 15 -4.99 18.30 3.26
N THR A 16 -4.45 17.32 2.52
CA THR A 16 -3.49 17.52 1.42
C THR A 16 -3.94 18.58 0.41
N ALA A 17 -5.24 18.63 0.11
CA ALA A 17 -5.84 19.66 -0.76
C ALA A 17 -5.67 21.08 -0.21
N ARG A 18 -5.84 21.28 1.11
CA ARG A 18 -5.67 22.59 1.73
C ARG A 18 -4.19 23.00 1.77
N ARG A 19 -3.26 22.07 1.99
CA ARG A 19 -1.81 22.37 1.93
C ARG A 19 -1.37 22.78 0.52
N PHE A 20 -1.89 22.07 -0.49
CA PHE A 20 -1.67 22.41 -1.90
C PHE A 20 -2.21 23.82 -2.23
N LEU A 21 -3.45 24.10 -1.83
CA LEU A 21 -4.08 25.42 -2.02
C LEU A 21 -3.45 26.54 -1.15
N THR A 22 -2.59 26.22 -0.19
CA THR A 22 -1.84 27.25 0.57
C THR A 22 -0.41 27.42 0.08
N ASN A 23 0.06 26.57 -0.84
CA ASN A 23 1.39 26.72 -1.43
C ASN A 23 1.33 27.75 -2.57
N PRO A 24 2.02 28.92 -2.44
CA PRO A 24 1.92 30.00 -3.41
C PRO A 24 2.48 29.62 -4.78
N GLN A 25 3.52 28.79 -4.84
CA GLN A 25 4.09 28.30 -6.09
C GLN A 25 3.10 27.37 -6.80
N ALA A 26 2.51 26.42 -6.08
CA ALA A 26 1.50 25.51 -6.63
C ALA A 26 0.29 26.27 -7.21
N MET A 27 -0.22 27.26 -6.45
CA MET A 27 -1.35 28.08 -6.89
C MET A 27 -1.01 28.91 -8.13
N LEU A 28 0.14 29.59 -8.14
CA LEU A 28 0.54 30.43 -9.26
C LEU A 28 0.71 29.59 -10.54
N SER A 29 1.43 28.46 -10.46
CA SER A 29 1.61 27.56 -11.58
C SER A 29 0.29 26.99 -12.09
N LEU A 30 -0.62 26.58 -11.19
CA LEU A 30 -1.94 26.09 -11.56
C LEU A 30 -2.79 27.18 -12.22
N LEU A 31 -2.78 28.40 -11.68
CA LEU A 31 -3.52 29.54 -12.25
C LEU A 31 -3.05 29.83 -13.67
N VAL A 32 -1.74 29.91 -13.88
CA VAL A 32 -1.14 30.14 -15.20
C VAL A 32 -1.59 29.07 -16.20
N LEU A 33 -1.50 27.79 -15.82
CA LEU A 33 -1.94 26.68 -16.68
C LEU A 33 -3.44 26.73 -16.96
N MET A 34 -4.26 27.06 -15.96
CA MET A 34 -5.72 27.19 -16.12
C MET A 34 -6.10 28.34 -17.06
N VAL A 35 -5.40 29.48 -16.97
CA VAL A 35 -5.61 30.62 -17.87
C VAL A 35 -5.23 30.23 -19.31
N ILE A 36 -4.06 29.63 -19.51
CA ILE A 36 -3.60 29.19 -20.83
C ILE A 36 -4.56 28.15 -21.41
N ALA A 37 -4.90 27.12 -20.64
CA ALA A 37 -5.84 26.09 -21.06
C ALA A 37 -7.21 26.68 -21.39
N GLY A 38 -7.70 27.63 -20.59
CA GLY A 38 -8.95 28.34 -20.84
C GLY A 38 -8.93 29.11 -22.16
N LEU A 39 -7.91 29.94 -22.38
CA LEU A 39 -7.73 30.70 -23.63
C LEU A 39 -7.68 29.80 -24.86
N VAL A 40 -6.97 28.67 -24.73
CA VAL A 40 -6.79 27.70 -25.80
C VAL A 40 -8.07 26.90 -26.07
N VAL A 41 -8.72 26.35 -25.05
CA VAL A 41 -9.95 25.55 -25.18
C VAL A 41 -11.10 26.39 -25.74
N PHE A 42 -11.23 27.63 -25.27
CA PHE A 42 -12.28 28.56 -25.70
C PHE A 42 -11.86 29.45 -26.89
N ALA A 43 -10.78 29.10 -27.61
CA ALA A 43 -10.36 29.82 -28.81
C ALA A 43 -11.51 30.10 -29.81
N PRO A 44 -12.45 29.16 -30.09
CA PRO A 44 -13.57 29.44 -31.00
C PRO A 44 -14.54 30.51 -30.52
N LEU A 45 -14.58 30.79 -29.21
CA LEU A 45 -15.42 31.84 -28.63
C LEU A 45 -14.67 33.17 -28.49
N ILE A 46 -13.33 33.11 -28.38
CA ILE A 46 -12.47 34.27 -28.14
C ILE A 46 -12.03 34.92 -29.46
N THR A 47 -11.91 34.13 -30.53
CA THR A 47 -11.40 34.60 -31.82
C THR A 47 -12.55 34.79 -32.81
N GLN A 48 -12.54 35.93 -33.50
CA GLN A 48 -13.51 36.23 -34.57
C GLN A 48 -13.01 35.79 -35.95
N HIS A 49 -11.72 35.50 -36.06
CA HIS A 49 -11.04 35.19 -37.32
C HIS A 49 -10.61 33.73 -37.37
N SER A 50 -10.64 33.14 -38.57
CA SER A 50 -10.16 31.77 -38.79
C SER A 50 -8.62 31.72 -38.79
N PRO A 51 -8.00 30.72 -38.12
CA PRO A 51 -6.54 30.61 -38.01
C PRO A 51 -5.85 30.20 -39.32
N THR A 52 -6.62 29.82 -40.35
CA THR A 52 -6.11 29.35 -41.65
C THR A 52 -6.40 30.31 -42.80
N THR A 53 -7.21 31.35 -42.58
CA THR A 53 -7.56 32.32 -43.64
C THR A 53 -6.36 33.20 -43.94
N ALA A 54 -5.80 33.06 -45.15
CA ALA A 54 -4.59 33.76 -45.58
C ALA A 54 -4.92 34.86 -46.59
N GLU A 55 -4.52 36.08 -46.30
CA GLU A 55 -4.65 37.24 -47.19
C GLU A 55 -3.30 37.90 -47.42
N LEU A 56 -2.61 37.57 -48.53
CA LEU A 56 -1.24 38.06 -48.80
C LEU A 56 -1.08 39.58 -48.72
N ARG A 57 -2.14 40.36 -49.02
CA ARG A 57 -2.14 41.82 -48.88
C ARG A 57 -1.85 42.30 -47.46
N ASN A 58 -2.15 41.48 -46.46
CA ASN A 58 -1.97 41.79 -45.04
C ASN A 58 -0.68 41.14 -44.48
N ALA A 59 0.17 40.53 -45.31
CA ALA A 59 1.38 39.87 -44.84
C ALA A 59 2.27 40.84 -44.04
N PHE A 60 2.68 40.42 -42.84
CA PHE A 60 3.41 41.25 -41.87
C PHE A 60 2.66 42.54 -41.45
N GLY A 61 1.34 42.56 -41.58
CA GLY A 61 0.52 43.68 -41.14
C GLY A 61 0.60 43.89 -39.62
N PRO A 62 0.65 45.16 -39.15
CA PRO A 62 0.75 45.46 -37.73
C PRO A 62 -0.56 45.10 -36.98
N PRO A 63 -0.52 45.02 -35.64
CA PRO A 63 -1.72 44.90 -34.83
C PRO A 63 -2.73 46.02 -35.11
N GLY A 64 -4.02 45.68 -35.27
CA GLY A 64 -5.07 46.65 -35.56
C GLY A 64 -6.31 46.03 -36.20
N GLY A 65 -7.42 46.77 -36.24
CA GLY A 65 -8.63 46.36 -36.99
C GLY A 65 -9.27 45.04 -36.53
N GLY A 66 -9.13 44.65 -35.27
CA GLY A 66 -9.61 43.35 -34.75
C GLY A 66 -8.55 42.24 -34.73
N HIS A 67 -7.34 42.50 -35.20
CA HIS A 67 -6.20 41.58 -35.21
C HIS A 67 -5.19 41.96 -34.09
N LEU A 68 -5.39 41.39 -32.89
CA LEU A 68 -4.68 41.81 -31.67
C LEU A 68 -3.15 41.70 -31.75
N LEU A 69 -2.63 40.71 -32.48
CA LEU A 69 -1.20 40.44 -32.62
C LEU A 69 -0.68 40.67 -34.05
N GLY A 70 -1.51 41.27 -34.91
CA GLY A 70 -1.17 41.47 -36.33
C GLY A 70 -1.21 40.18 -37.15
N PHE A 71 -0.47 40.19 -38.26
CA PHE A 71 -0.50 39.13 -39.27
C PHE A 71 0.86 38.46 -39.48
N ASP A 72 0.82 37.18 -39.83
CA ASP A 72 2.01 36.40 -40.15
C ASP A 72 2.50 36.61 -41.60
N SER A 73 3.49 35.82 -42.02
CA SER A 73 4.11 35.92 -43.35
C SER A 73 3.15 35.62 -44.51
N ALA A 74 2.06 34.88 -44.23
CA ALA A 74 1.01 34.55 -45.19
C ALA A 74 -0.24 35.44 -45.02
N GLY A 75 -0.20 36.46 -44.16
CA GLY A 75 -1.33 37.34 -43.90
C GLY A 75 -2.44 36.68 -43.09
N ARG A 76 -2.12 35.72 -42.22
CA ARG A 76 -3.06 35.09 -41.29
C ARG A 76 -2.98 35.73 -39.90
N ASP A 77 -4.09 35.77 -39.19
CA ASP A 77 -4.17 36.38 -37.85
C ASP A 77 -3.31 35.62 -36.81
N VAL A 78 -2.31 36.30 -36.23
CA VAL A 78 -1.36 35.69 -35.28
C VAL A 78 -2.04 35.29 -33.97
N TRP A 79 -3.03 36.06 -33.51
CA TRP A 79 -3.77 35.78 -32.27
C TRP A 79 -4.59 34.48 -32.37
N ALA A 80 -5.37 34.34 -33.45
CA ALA A 80 -6.13 33.13 -33.73
C ALA A 80 -5.19 31.93 -33.91
N ARG A 81 -4.07 32.09 -34.63
CA ARG A 81 -3.07 31.03 -34.78
C ARG A 81 -2.45 30.62 -33.44
N LEU A 82 -2.19 31.56 -32.54
CA LEU A 82 -1.63 31.27 -31.22
C LEU A 82 -2.58 30.41 -30.38
N LEU A 83 -3.86 30.76 -30.34
CA LEU A 83 -4.85 30.04 -29.54
C LEU A 83 -5.21 28.66 -30.14
N TYR A 84 -5.48 28.59 -31.44
CA TYR A 84 -5.72 27.30 -32.12
C TYR A 84 -4.46 26.44 -32.16
N GLY A 85 -3.29 27.05 -32.29
CA GLY A 85 -1.99 26.39 -32.20
C GLY A 85 -1.78 25.73 -30.84
N GLY A 86 -2.15 26.44 -29.77
CA GLY A 86 -2.15 25.89 -28.42
C GLY A 86 -3.06 24.66 -28.29
N ARG A 87 -4.21 24.60 -28.99
CA ARG A 87 -5.12 23.44 -28.90
C ARG A 87 -4.44 22.19 -29.42
N ASN A 88 -3.73 22.31 -30.53
CA ASN A 88 -3.01 21.20 -31.15
C ASN A 88 -1.75 20.82 -30.36
N THR A 89 -1.03 21.80 -29.81
CA THR A 89 0.17 21.54 -28.99
C THR A 89 -0.18 20.91 -27.64
N LEU A 90 -1.12 21.49 -26.89
CA LEU A 90 -1.53 20.96 -25.60
C LEU A 90 -2.35 19.67 -25.73
N GLY A 91 -3.20 19.57 -26.75
CA GLY A 91 -3.95 18.36 -27.06
C GLY A 91 -3.04 17.20 -27.44
N GLY A 92 -2.01 17.47 -28.25
CA GLY A 92 -0.99 16.49 -28.59
C GLY A 92 -0.23 15.96 -27.37
N ALA A 93 0.28 16.87 -26.52
CA ALA A 93 0.95 16.49 -25.28
C ALA A 93 0.03 15.70 -24.32
N ALA A 94 -1.25 16.11 -24.18
CA ALA A 94 -2.22 15.39 -23.38
C ALA A 94 -2.48 13.97 -23.91
N LEU A 95 -2.57 13.79 -25.23
CA LEU A 95 -2.70 12.48 -25.85
C LEU A 95 -1.47 11.60 -25.58
N ALA A 96 -0.26 12.14 -25.75
CA ALA A 96 0.98 11.41 -25.48
C ALA A 96 1.04 10.95 -24.01
N VAL A 97 0.72 11.82 -23.06
CA VAL A 97 0.63 11.49 -21.63
C VAL A 97 -0.42 10.41 -21.37
N ALA A 98 -1.62 10.53 -21.97
CA ALA A 98 -2.70 9.57 -21.78
C ALA A 98 -2.29 8.15 -22.25
N VAL A 99 -1.69 8.05 -23.43
CA VAL A 99 -1.16 6.78 -23.97
C VAL A 99 -0.06 6.23 -23.06
N ALA A 100 0.86 7.09 -22.60
CA ALA A 100 1.95 6.69 -21.71
C ALA A 100 1.43 6.17 -20.35
N LEU A 101 0.38 6.77 -19.80
CA LEU A 101 -0.27 6.33 -18.56
C LEU A 101 -0.98 4.97 -18.74
N VAL A 102 -1.75 4.82 -19.82
CA VAL A 102 -2.51 3.59 -20.12
C VAL A 102 -1.58 2.39 -20.29
N ILE A 103 -0.40 2.58 -20.87
CA ILE A 103 0.58 1.51 -21.05
C ILE A 103 1.46 1.35 -19.80
N GLY A 104 2.09 2.43 -19.35
CA GLY A 104 3.16 2.39 -18.36
C GLY A 104 2.69 2.09 -16.94
N VAL A 105 1.55 2.64 -16.50
CA VAL A 105 1.07 2.43 -15.12
C VAL A 105 0.61 0.99 -14.89
N PRO A 106 -0.28 0.40 -15.71
CA PRO A 106 -0.71 -0.99 -15.50
C PRO A 106 0.43 -2.00 -15.62
N SER A 107 1.31 -1.83 -16.63
CA SER A 107 2.46 -2.71 -16.79
C SER A 107 3.45 -2.59 -15.62
N GLY A 108 3.68 -1.37 -15.11
CA GLY A 108 4.54 -1.14 -13.95
C GLY A 108 3.96 -1.72 -12.65
N LEU A 109 2.64 -1.57 -12.42
CA LEU A 109 1.95 -2.16 -11.27
C LEU A 109 2.06 -3.68 -11.29
N ALA A 110 1.77 -4.31 -12.43
CA ALA A 110 1.85 -5.75 -12.59
C ALA A 110 3.28 -6.28 -12.40
N ALA A 111 4.27 -5.60 -13.00
CA ALA A 111 5.67 -6.00 -12.90
C ALA A 111 6.22 -5.85 -11.46
N GLY A 112 5.94 -4.72 -10.81
CA GLY A 112 6.38 -4.51 -9.43
C GLY A 112 5.70 -5.42 -8.42
N TYR A 113 4.41 -5.76 -8.62
CA TYR A 113 3.66 -6.57 -7.66
C TYR A 113 3.94 -8.06 -7.80
N HIS A 114 3.94 -8.59 -9.03
CA HIS A 114 4.13 -10.04 -9.25
C HIS A 114 5.62 -10.44 -9.30
N GLY A 115 6.51 -9.53 -9.72
CA GLY A 115 7.94 -9.82 -9.87
C GLY A 115 8.26 -10.94 -10.87
N GLY A 116 9.43 -11.55 -10.72
CA GLY A 116 9.84 -12.76 -11.44
C GLY A 116 9.99 -12.61 -12.97
N TRP A 117 9.47 -13.61 -13.70
CA TRP A 117 9.62 -13.68 -15.17
C TRP A 117 8.89 -12.55 -15.90
N PHE A 118 7.70 -12.17 -15.43
CA PHE A 118 6.91 -11.10 -16.04
C PHE A 118 7.64 -9.77 -15.91
N ASP A 119 8.18 -9.48 -14.73
CA ASP A 119 8.98 -8.29 -14.50
C ASP A 119 10.22 -8.26 -15.42
N SER A 120 10.90 -9.39 -15.58
CA SER A 120 12.06 -9.52 -16.46
C SER A 120 11.70 -9.27 -17.92
N LEU A 121 10.60 -9.85 -18.41
CA LEU A 121 10.13 -9.65 -19.79
C LEU A 121 9.68 -8.20 -20.04
N ALA A 122 8.90 -7.63 -19.12
CA ALA A 122 8.44 -6.24 -19.24
C ALA A 122 9.63 -5.26 -19.21
N SER A 123 10.60 -5.51 -18.34
CA SER A 123 11.85 -4.74 -18.25
C SER A 123 12.67 -4.79 -19.53
N TRP A 124 12.76 -5.96 -20.16
CA TRP A 124 13.46 -6.13 -21.42
C TRP A 124 12.86 -5.27 -22.53
N TRP A 125 11.52 -5.32 -22.70
CA TRP A 125 10.81 -4.49 -23.66
C TRP A 125 10.98 -2.99 -23.39
N VAL A 126 10.87 -2.59 -22.12
CA VAL A 126 11.06 -1.21 -21.67
C VAL A 126 12.48 -0.72 -21.98
N ASN A 127 13.50 -1.55 -21.75
CA ASN A 127 14.89 -1.22 -22.06
C ASN A 127 15.11 -1.10 -23.57
N MET A 128 14.48 -1.96 -24.37
CA MET A 128 14.55 -1.89 -25.83
C MET A 128 13.94 -0.58 -26.36
N ILE A 129 12.77 -0.18 -25.86
CA ILE A 129 12.12 1.08 -26.26
C ILE A 129 12.99 2.29 -25.86
N MET A 130 13.54 2.28 -24.65
CA MET A 130 14.41 3.37 -24.16
C MET A 130 15.75 3.49 -24.89
N ALA A 131 16.20 2.41 -25.54
CA ALA A 131 17.39 2.45 -26.39
C ALA A 131 17.15 3.18 -27.71
N LEU A 132 15.89 3.35 -28.12
CA LEU A 132 15.53 4.05 -29.35
C LEU A 132 15.57 5.58 -29.15
N PRO A 133 16.31 6.33 -29.98
CA PRO A 133 16.27 7.78 -29.93
C PRO A 133 14.87 8.29 -30.34
N ALA A 134 14.13 8.87 -29.39
CA ALA A 134 12.73 9.23 -29.61
C ALA A 134 12.52 10.13 -30.84
N MET A 135 13.41 11.10 -31.07
CA MET A 135 13.36 12.00 -32.24
C MET A 135 13.48 11.24 -33.57
N VAL A 136 14.39 10.26 -33.63
CA VAL A 136 14.62 9.45 -34.84
C VAL A 136 13.40 8.58 -35.13
N VAL A 137 12.83 7.96 -34.10
CA VAL A 137 11.61 7.15 -34.24
C VAL A 137 10.43 8.01 -34.71
N LEU A 138 10.27 9.21 -34.17
CA LEU A 138 9.19 10.12 -34.58
C LEU A 138 9.34 10.60 -36.03
N LEU A 139 10.57 10.93 -36.45
CA LEU A 139 10.87 11.27 -37.84
C LEU A 139 10.58 10.10 -38.79
N ALA A 140 11.02 8.88 -38.44
CA ALA A 140 10.73 7.68 -39.22
C ALA A 140 9.23 7.36 -39.27
N SER A 141 8.53 7.51 -38.14
CA SER A 141 7.10 7.28 -38.03
C SER A 141 6.30 8.23 -38.91
N ARG A 142 6.74 9.48 -39.09
CA ARG A 142 6.13 10.41 -40.03
C ARG A 142 6.15 9.89 -41.47
N ALA A 143 7.27 9.29 -41.89
CA ALA A 143 7.43 8.80 -43.26
C ALA A 143 6.49 7.61 -43.54
N VAL A 144 6.22 6.79 -42.54
CA VAL A 144 5.41 5.56 -42.66
C VAL A 144 3.92 5.81 -42.38
N LEU A 145 3.62 6.53 -41.30
CA LEU A 145 2.26 6.71 -40.76
C LEU A 145 1.63 8.07 -41.12
N GLY A 146 2.39 8.96 -41.76
CA GLY A 146 1.93 10.27 -42.22
C GLY A 146 2.24 11.43 -41.25
N PRO A 147 1.99 12.69 -41.68
CA PRO A 147 2.44 13.90 -41.00
C PRO A 147 1.50 14.42 -39.92
N THR A 148 0.49 13.64 -39.52
CA THR A 148 -0.50 14.13 -38.56
C THR A 148 0.10 14.19 -37.14
N VAL A 149 -0.08 15.33 -36.48
CA VAL A 149 0.41 15.57 -35.11
C VAL A 149 -0.11 14.50 -34.15
N TRP A 150 -1.38 14.13 -34.27
CA TRP A 150 -2.02 13.14 -33.41
C TRP A 150 -1.35 11.76 -33.45
N VAL A 151 -0.98 11.27 -34.64
CA VAL A 151 -0.28 9.98 -34.79
C VAL A 151 1.10 10.04 -34.16
N LEU A 152 1.85 11.11 -34.38
CA LEU A 152 3.17 11.29 -33.76
C LEU A 152 3.08 11.35 -32.24
N MET A 153 1.99 11.89 -31.68
CA MET A 153 1.78 11.93 -30.23
C MET A 153 1.38 10.58 -29.63
N VAL A 154 0.67 9.73 -30.37
CA VAL A 154 0.47 8.33 -29.96
C VAL A 154 1.80 7.58 -29.92
N VAL A 155 2.63 7.73 -30.96
CA VAL A 155 3.98 7.12 -30.99
C VAL A 155 4.83 7.65 -29.83
N LEU A 156 4.82 8.95 -29.59
CA LEU A 156 5.53 9.55 -28.45
C LEU A 156 5.03 8.99 -27.12
N GLY A 157 3.71 8.81 -26.95
CA GLY A 157 3.15 8.22 -25.74
C GLY A 157 3.68 6.80 -25.46
N VAL A 158 3.82 5.97 -26.51
CA VAL A 158 4.44 4.64 -26.40
C VAL A 158 5.92 4.75 -26.00
N LEU A 159 6.66 5.69 -26.60
CA LEU A 159 8.07 5.91 -26.29
C LEU A 159 8.31 6.41 -24.87
N VAL A 160 7.35 7.13 -24.29
CA VAL A 160 7.45 7.69 -22.93
C VAL A 160 6.83 6.78 -21.85
N ALA A 161 5.98 5.82 -22.22
CA ALA A 161 5.41 4.82 -21.31
C ALA A 161 6.46 4.13 -20.40
N PRO A 162 7.68 3.78 -20.87
CA PRO A 162 8.78 3.31 -20.03
C PRO A 162 9.08 4.14 -18.78
N SER A 163 8.92 5.47 -18.83
CA SER A 163 9.18 6.35 -17.69
C SER A 163 8.19 6.13 -16.54
N PHE A 164 6.90 5.97 -16.87
CA PHE A 164 5.86 5.60 -15.90
C PHE A 164 6.04 4.17 -15.42
N PHE A 165 6.36 3.23 -16.32
CA PHE A 165 6.64 1.84 -15.94
C PHE A 165 7.72 1.75 -14.87
N ARG A 166 8.89 2.38 -15.09
CA ARG A 166 10.02 2.30 -14.15
C ARG A 166 9.68 2.92 -12.80
N LEU A 167 9.02 4.07 -12.80
CA LEU A 167 8.58 4.74 -11.59
C LEU A 167 7.65 3.85 -10.77
N VAL A 168 6.56 3.39 -11.40
CA VAL A 168 5.54 2.58 -10.74
C VAL A 168 6.13 1.26 -10.26
N ARG A 169 6.85 0.54 -11.13
CA ARG A 169 7.52 -0.72 -10.77
C ARG A 169 8.43 -0.54 -9.56
N GLY A 170 9.29 0.49 -9.55
CA GLY A 170 10.23 0.74 -8.48
C GLY A 170 9.54 0.99 -7.13
N THR A 171 8.49 1.82 -7.12
CA THR A 171 7.71 2.09 -5.89
C THR A 171 6.95 0.85 -5.42
N VAL A 172 6.37 0.07 -6.34
CA VAL A 172 5.58 -1.12 -5.99
C VAL A 172 6.44 -2.26 -5.49
N ALA A 173 7.61 -2.49 -6.10
CA ALA A 173 8.53 -3.53 -5.68
C ALA A 173 8.96 -3.35 -4.21
N GLY A 174 9.16 -2.10 -3.77
CA GLY A 174 9.47 -1.79 -2.37
C GLY A 174 8.33 -2.04 -1.39
N MET A 175 7.07 -1.98 -1.85
CA MET A 175 5.89 -2.20 -0.99
C MET A 175 5.47 -3.66 -0.88
N ARG A 176 5.89 -4.53 -1.82
CA ARG A 176 5.47 -5.93 -1.83
C ARG A 176 5.81 -6.67 -0.53
N GLY A 177 6.90 -6.28 0.14
CA GLY A 177 7.37 -6.88 1.39
C GLY A 177 6.89 -6.18 2.67
N GLU A 178 5.95 -5.24 2.57
CA GLU A 178 5.39 -4.57 3.75
C GLU A 178 4.38 -5.46 4.49
N LEU A 179 4.44 -5.45 5.82
CA LEU A 179 3.61 -6.32 6.67
C LEU A 179 2.10 -6.15 6.44
N TYR A 180 1.65 -4.93 6.13
CA TYR A 180 0.23 -4.68 5.83
C TYR A 180 -0.25 -5.33 4.52
N VAL A 181 0.66 -5.60 3.56
CA VAL A 181 0.33 -6.32 2.33
C VAL A 181 0.12 -7.80 2.62
N ASP A 182 0.97 -8.38 3.47
CA ASP A 182 0.82 -9.77 3.90
C ASP A 182 -0.40 -9.95 4.81
N ALA A 183 -0.67 -9.00 5.70
CA ALA A 183 -1.91 -8.97 6.47
C ALA A 183 -3.16 -8.94 5.54
N ALA A 184 -3.15 -8.13 4.48
CA ALA A 184 -4.25 -8.12 3.52
C ALA A 184 -4.45 -9.49 2.81
N ARG A 185 -3.37 -10.23 2.53
CA ARG A 185 -3.43 -11.60 1.98
C ARG A 185 -3.97 -12.61 3.00
N VAL A 186 -3.58 -12.48 4.27
CA VAL A 186 -4.12 -13.26 5.40
C VAL A 186 -5.64 -13.07 5.50
N PHE A 187 -6.13 -11.83 5.33
CA PHE A 187 -7.58 -11.55 5.30
C PHE A 187 -8.30 -12.06 4.03
N GLY A 188 -7.60 -12.75 3.13
CA GLY A 188 -8.17 -13.37 1.94
C GLY A 188 -8.47 -12.41 0.79
N LEU A 189 -7.90 -11.21 0.78
CA LEU A 189 -8.06 -10.26 -0.32
C LEU A 189 -7.36 -10.75 -1.60
N ARG A 190 -7.96 -10.46 -2.76
CA ARG A 190 -7.34 -10.76 -4.07
C ARG A 190 -6.26 -9.73 -4.40
N ASP A 191 -5.18 -10.16 -5.04
CA ASP A 191 -4.08 -9.32 -5.54
C ASP A 191 -4.56 -8.07 -6.26
N SER A 192 -5.55 -8.17 -7.16
CA SER A 192 -6.07 -7.02 -7.91
C SER A 192 -6.71 -5.97 -7.00
N ARG A 193 -7.36 -6.39 -5.91
CA ARG A 193 -7.96 -5.49 -4.91
C ARG A 193 -6.88 -4.92 -3.99
N ILE A 194 -5.86 -5.70 -3.66
CA ILE A 194 -4.68 -5.23 -2.92
C ILE A 194 -3.98 -4.13 -3.73
N ILE A 195 -3.74 -4.37 -5.02
CA ILE A 195 -3.13 -3.40 -5.93
C ILE A 195 -3.98 -2.13 -6.04
N ALA A 196 -5.28 -2.28 -6.33
CA ALA A 196 -6.15 -1.14 -6.59
C ALA A 196 -6.36 -0.25 -5.36
N ARG A 197 -6.41 -0.84 -4.16
CA ARG A 197 -6.73 -0.13 -2.93
C ARG A 197 -5.48 0.29 -2.16
N HIS A 198 -4.60 -0.65 -1.83
CA HIS A 198 -3.45 -0.41 -0.97
C HIS A 198 -2.27 0.17 -1.77
N VAL A 199 -1.87 -0.50 -2.85
CA VAL A 199 -0.68 -0.12 -3.62
C VAL A 199 -0.89 1.19 -4.40
N LEU A 200 -1.98 1.32 -5.15
CA LEU A 200 -2.23 2.50 -6.00
C LEU A 200 -2.35 3.80 -5.19
N ALA A 201 -2.86 3.72 -3.97
CA ALA A 201 -2.97 4.87 -3.06
C ALA A 201 -1.61 5.48 -2.69
N VAL A 202 -0.55 4.68 -2.71
CA VAL A 202 0.83 5.13 -2.46
C VAL A 202 1.47 5.66 -3.74
N VAL A 203 1.28 4.99 -4.88
CA VAL A 203 1.95 5.36 -6.14
C VAL A 203 1.32 6.57 -6.85
N ARG A 204 0.08 6.95 -6.50
CA ARG A 204 -0.63 8.09 -7.13
C ARG A 204 0.15 9.40 -7.09
N ALA A 205 0.85 9.67 -6.00
CA ALA A 205 1.59 10.92 -5.79
C ALA A 205 2.78 11.04 -6.77
N PRO A 206 3.69 10.05 -6.84
CA PRO A 206 4.71 9.99 -7.87
C PRO A 206 4.15 10.07 -9.30
N ILE A 207 3.05 9.38 -9.60
CA ILE A 207 2.42 9.42 -10.94
C ILE A 207 1.99 10.83 -11.32
N ILE A 208 1.33 11.56 -10.41
CA ILE A 208 0.85 12.93 -10.66
C ILE A 208 2.03 13.87 -10.97
N ILE A 209 3.13 13.76 -10.23
CA ILE A 209 4.35 14.54 -10.48
C ILE A 209 4.94 14.21 -11.85
N GLN A 210 5.01 12.91 -12.19
CA GLN A 210 5.54 12.44 -13.46
C GLN A 210 4.71 12.91 -14.66
N VAL A 211 3.38 12.99 -14.52
CA VAL A 211 2.48 13.53 -15.55
C VAL A 211 2.86 14.96 -15.95
N ALA A 212 3.13 15.83 -14.98
CA ALA A 212 3.49 17.22 -15.28
C ALA A 212 4.86 17.33 -15.99
N LEU A 213 5.85 16.54 -15.57
CA LEU A 213 7.16 16.50 -16.21
C LEU A 213 7.10 15.96 -17.64
N VAL A 214 6.37 14.85 -17.85
CA VAL A 214 6.19 14.24 -19.17
C VAL A 214 5.40 15.16 -20.10
N ALA A 215 4.36 15.84 -19.61
CA ALA A 215 3.61 16.81 -20.41
C ALA A 215 4.53 17.93 -20.93
N GLY A 216 5.41 18.48 -20.08
CA GLY A 216 6.36 19.52 -20.49
C GLY A 216 7.36 19.01 -21.54
N MET A 217 7.89 17.80 -21.34
CA MET A 217 8.79 17.16 -22.30
C MET A 217 8.09 16.88 -23.64
N ALA A 218 6.83 16.44 -23.61
CA ALA A 218 6.04 16.17 -24.81
C ALA A 218 5.77 17.45 -25.61
N ILE A 219 5.40 18.55 -24.93
CA ILE A 219 5.24 19.88 -25.55
C ILE A 219 6.55 20.30 -26.23
N GLY A 220 7.68 20.19 -25.52
CA GLY A 220 8.99 20.58 -26.06
C GLY A 220 9.41 19.74 -27.27
N LEU A 221 9.23 18.41 -27.21
CA LEU A 221 9.59 17.52 -28.30
C LEU A 221 8.68 17.70 -29.53
N GLN A 222 7.37 17.87 -29.31
CA GLN A 222 6.41 18.18 -30.37
C GLN A 222 6.76 19.50 -31.05
N ALA A 223 6.98 20.56 -30.26
CA ALA A 223 7.34 21.87 -30.80
C ALA A 223 8.67 21.82 -31.55
N GLY A 224 9.66 21.05 -31.06
CA GLY A 224 10.94 20.84 -31.73
C GLY A 224 10.81 20.12 -33.08
N LEU A 225 9.98 19.09 -33.17
CA LEU A 225 9.69 18.40 -34.44
C LEU A 225 9.06 19.34 -35.46
N GLU A 226 8.02 20.07 -35.05
CA GLU A 226 7.33 21.01 -35.93
C GLU A 226 8.22 22.19 -36.31
N PHE A 227 9.11 22.61 -35.40
CA PHE A 227 10.13 23.62 -35.65
C PHE A 227 11.10 23.20 -36.76
N LEU A 228 11.41 21.91 -36.86
CA LEU A 228 12.24 21.34 -37.93
C LEU A 228 11.49 21.17 -39.26
N GLY A 229 10.24 21.66 -39.36
CA GLY A 229 9.38 21.46 -40.53
C GLY A 229 8.75 20.06 -40.59
N ILE A 230 8.82 19.31 -39.48
CA ILE A 230 8.33 17.94 -39.36
C ILE A 230 6.92 17.94 -38.75
N GLY A 231 5.95 18.54 -39.47
CA GLY A 231 4.56 18.66 -39.04
C GLY A 231 3.54 18.56 -40.19
N SER A 232 2.25 18.71 -39.84
CA SER A 232 1.14 18.59 -40.79
C SER A 232 1.05 19.74 -41.82
N GLY A 233 1.70 20.87 -41.55
CA GLY A 233 1.72 22.08 -42.40
C GLY A 233 0.37 22.81 -42.53
N SER A 234 -0.75 22.09 -42.35
CA SER A 234 -2.13 22.59 -42.50
C SER A 234 -2.74 23.11 -41.20
N LEU A 235 -2.28 22.61 -40.05
CA LEU A 235 -2.78 23.03 -38.73
C LEU A 235 -1.77 23.95 -38.04
N PRO A 236 -2.21 25.06 -37.42
CA PRO A 236 -1.33 25.87 -36.58
C PRO A 236 -0.90 25.06 -35.36
N THR A 237 0.34 25.23 -34.94
CA THR A 237 0.91 24.73 -33.69
C THR A 237 1.96 25.72 -33.23
N TRP A 238 2.31 25.73 -31.93
CA TRP A 238 3.35 26.66 -31.46
C TRP A 238 4.72 26.39 -32.08
N GLY A 239 5.06 25.12 -32.35
CA GLY A 239 6.30 24.76 -33.03
C GLY A 239 6.34 25.21 -34.49
N ALA A 240 5.24 25.05 -35.23
CA ALA A 240 5.13 25.52 -36.62
C ALA A 240 5.16 27.06 -36.71
N MET A 241 4.53 27.76 -35.76
CA MET A 241 4.61 29.22 -35.66
C MET A 241 6.04 29.69 -35.36
N LEU A 242 6.79 28.97 -34.51
CA LEU A 242 8.20 29.26 -34.29
C LEU A 242 9.06 29.03 -35.53
N ASN A 243 8.82 27.97 -36.30
CA ASN A 243 9.52 27.74 -37.57
C ASN A 243 9.30 28.92 -38.53
N GLU A 244 8.03 29.30 -38.71
CA GLU A 244 7.64 30.41 -39.57
C GLU A 244 8.29 31.73 -39.10
N ALA A 245 8.25 32.03 -37.81
CA ALA A 245 8.90 33.21 -37.24
C ALA A 245 10.43 33.19 -37.43
N PHE A 246 11.07 32.03 -37.25
CA PHE A 246 12.51 31.87 -37.43
C PHE A 246 12.93 32.10 -38.89
N THR A 247 12.19 31.56 -39.86
CA THR A 247 12.46 31.80 -41.28
C THR A 247 12.31 33.27 -41.68
N ASN A 248 11.50 34.04 -40.96
CA ASN A 248 11.22 35.44 -41.21
C ASN A 248 11.87 36.40 -40.18
N ILE A 249 12.84 35.92 -39.39
CA ILE A 249 13.37 36.65 -38.22
C ILE A 249 14.00 38.00 -38.58
N HIS A 250 14.61 38.11 -39.76
CA HIS A 250 15.22 39.34 -40.25
C HIS A 250 14.20 40.38 -40.71
N ARG A 251 12.95 39.97 -40.96
CA ARG A 251 11.89 40.84 -41.46
C ARG A 251 10.98 41.31 -40.34
N GLU A 252 10.48 40.39 -39.53
CA GLU A 252 9.59 40.69 -38.41
C GLU A 252 9.98 39.86 -37.18
N PRO A 253 10.95 40.34 -36.37
CA PRO A 253 11.51 39.57 -35.26
C PRO A 253 10.51 39.29 -34.14
N LEU A 254 9.46 40.12 -34.01
CA LEU A 254 8.44 39.99 -32.97
C LEU A 254 7.53 38.76 -33.16
N LEU A 255 7.46 38.18 -34.36
CA LEU A 255 6.66 36.96 -34.59
C LEU A 255 7.13 35.77 -33.75
N MET A 256 8.41 35.74 -33.35
CA MET A 256 8.96 34.64 -32.54
C MET A 256 8.56 34.73 -31.06
N LEU A 257 8.25 35.94 -30.59
CA LEU A 257 8.00 36.23 -29.17
C LEU A 257 6.79 35.46 -28.65
N TRP A 258 5.67 35.50 -29.36
CA TRP A 258 4.39 34.98 -28.89
C TRP A 258 4.35 33.45 -28.74
N PRO A 259 4.67 32.65 -29.77
CA PRO A 259 4.72 31.20 -29.60
C PRO A 259 5.85 30.76 -28.64
N GLY A 260 6.96 31.51 -28.57
CA GLY A 260 8.04 31.28 -27.62
C GLY A 260 7.60 31.49 -26.17
N LEU A 261 6.89 32.58 -25.86
CA LEU A 261 6.32 32.85 -24.54
C LEU A 261 5.28 31.80 -24.16
N ALA A 262 4.39 31.42 -25.08
CA ALA A 262 3.40 30.39 -24.83
C ALA A 262 4.04 29.04 -24.44
N LEU A 263 5.07 28.60 -25.18
CA LEU A 263 5.83 27.40 -24.88
C LEU A 263 6.60 27.51 -23.55
N GLY A 264 7.32 28.62 -23.35
CA GLY A 264 8.17 28.84 -22.18
C GLY A 264 7.37 28.91 -20.89
N VAL A 265 6.30 29.72 -20.87
CA VAL A 265 5.43 29.89 -19.70
C VAL A 265 4.70 28.59 -19.37
N THR A 266 4.16 27.89 -20.37
CA THR A 266 3.48 26.60 -20.13
C THR A 266 4.45 25.56 -19.57
N SER A 267 5.64 25.43 -20.16
CA SER A 267 6.64 24.45 -19.72
C SER A 267 7.16 24.77 -18.30
N ALA A 268 7.45 26.04 -18.03
CA ALA A 268 7.87 26.49 -16.71
C ALA A 268 6.78 26.23 -15.66
N ALA A 269 5.52 26.53 -15.98
CA ALA A 269 4.41 26.29 -15.07
C ALA A 269 4.21 24.79 -14.77
N LEU A 270 4.38 23.89 -15.76
CA LEU A 270 4.34 22.44 -15.53
C LEU A 270 5.47 21.94 -14.62
N VAL A 271 6.70 22.42 -14.83
CA VAL A 271 7.85 22.05 -14.00
C VAL A 271 7.69 22.56 -12.56
N LEU A 272 7.29 23.83 -12.39
CA LEU A 272 7.07 24.42 -11.08
C LEU A 272 5.91 23.75 -10.33
N LEU A 273 4.85 23.35 -11.05
CA LEU A 273 3.75 22.58 -10.50
C LEU A 273 4.24 21.21 -10.01
N ALA A 274 5.06 20.51 -10.79
CA ALA A 274 5.64 19.22 -10.42
C ALA A 274 6.50 19.31 -9.14
N SER A 275 7.34 20.36 -9.03
CA SER A 275 8.16 20.61 -7.84
C SER A 275 7.28 20.90 -6.62
N ALA A 276 6.29 21.78 -6.74
CA ALA A 276 5.43 22.11 -5.61
C ALA A 276 4.57 20.93 -5.14
N LEU A 277 4.15 20.06 -6.08
CA LEU A 277 3.49 18.80 -5.75
C LEU A 277 4.42 17.86 -4.97
N ARG A 278 5.69 17.75 -5.36
CA ARG A 278 6.69 16.95 -4.64
C ARG A 278 6.82 17.41 -3.20
N ASP A 279 7.04 18.71 -2.98
CA ASP A 279 7.26 19.28 -1.64
C ASP A 279 6.05 19.04 -0.70
N VAL A 280 4.83 19.17 -1.21
CA VAL A 280 3.60 18.94 -0.41
C VAL A 280 3.43 17.45 -0.05
N LEU A 281 3.97 16.54 -0.86
CA LEU A 281 3.77 15.10 -0.73
C LEU A 281 4.89 14.40 0.08
N GLU A 282 6.13 14.91 0.05
CA GLU A 282 7.30 14.31 0.72
C GLU A 282 7.43 14.69 2.22
N ASP A 283 6.72 15.71 2.71
CA ASP A 283 6.82 16.25 4.08
C ASP A 283 6.12 15.39 5.16
N ARG A 284 6.28 14.05 5.08
CA ARG A 284 5.52 13.05 5.84
C ARG A 284 6.28 12.24 6.91
N GLY A 285 7.56 12.45 7.18
CA GLY A 285 8.25 11.72 8.26
C GLY A 285 9.48 12.46 8.74
N THR A 286 9.59 12.85 10.01
CA THR A 286 10.26 12.02 11.02
C THR A 286 10.08 12.65 12.42
N ALA A 287 9.72 11.85 13.42
CA ALA A 287 9.96 12.18 14.83
C ALA A 287 10.13 10.88 15.64
N PRO A 288 11.25 10.70 16.37
CA PRO A 288 11.48 9.51 17.19
C PRO A 288 10.85 9.64 18.58
N ALA A 289 10.24 8.57 19.07
CA ALA A 289 9.69 8.48 20.42
C ALA A 289 10.74 7.98 21.42
N THR A 290 11.04 8.79 22.43
CA THR A 290 11.88 8.42 23.59
C THR A 290 11.01 7.93 24.75
N GLY A 291 11.41 6.80 25.35
CA GLY A 291 10.62 6.07 26.34
C GLY A 291 10.78 6.50 27.79
N ARG A 292 9.99 5.87 28.68
CA ARG A 292 10.32 5.70 30.12
C ARG A 292 9.42 4.69 30.86
N ARG A 293 10.09 3.67 31.43
CA ARG A 293 9.98 3.06 32.79
C ARG A 293 8.62 2.55 33.37
N ALA A 294 8.56 1.22 33.50
CA ALA A 294 8.48 0.39 34.74
C ALA A 294 7.24 0.41 35.68
N ARG A 295 6.65 -0.77 35.94
CA ARG A 295 6.60 -1.47 37.27
C ARG A 295 5.66 -2.70 37.37
N ARG A 296 6.25 -3.87 37.69
CA ARG A 296 5.91 -4.96 38.67
C ARG A 296 4.47 -5.13 39.24
N ALA A 297 3.89 -6.34 39.16
CA ALA A 297 3.83 -7.37 40.25
C ALA A 297 2.61 -8.36 40.25
N ALA A 298 2.92 -9.66 40.08
CA ALA A 298 2.57 -10.85 40.89
C ALA A 298 1.13 -11.45 40.96
N ALA A 299 1.09 -12.79 41.00
CA ALA A 299 0.01 -13.77 40.82
C ALA A 299 -0.76 -14.20 42.10
N VAL A 300 -1.70 -15.18 42.00
CA VAL A 300 -1.97 -16.37 42.90
C VAL A 300 -3.40 -16.97 42.88
N PRO A 301 -3.64 -18.28 43.16
CA PRO A 301 -3.54 -19.39 42.21
C PRO A 301 -4.89 -20.19 42.17
N PRO A 302 -4.97 -21.30 41.43
CA PRO A 302 -6.22 -21.89 40.94
C PRO A 302 -6.62 -23.22 41.64
N THR A 303 -7.79 -23.73 41.27
CA THR A 303 -8.31 -25.05 41.68
C THR A 303 -8.56 -25.90 40.44
N GLU A 304 -8.12 -27.16 40.52
CA GLU A 304 -8.12 -28.23 39.52
C GLU A 304 -9.49 -28.58 38.91
N ARG A 305 -9.46 -29.13 37.68
CA ARG A 305 -10.05 -30.44 37.35
C ARG A 305 -9.73 -30.90 35.92
N ASP A 306 -9.25 -32.15 35.84
CA ASP A 306 -8.99 -32.96 34.64
C ASP A 306 -10.25 -33.46 33.92
N GLY A 307 -10.07 -33.82 32.63
CA GLY A 307 -10.94 -34.76 31.92
C GLY A 307 -10.83 -34.72 30.38
N VAL A 308 -9.94 -35.53 29.81
CA VAL A 308 -9.71 -35.71 28.36
C VAL A 308 -10.78 -36.62 27.72
N GLY A 309 -11.27 -36.24 26.52
CA GLY A 309 -12.07 -37.09 25.63
C GLY A 309 -12.11 -36.57 24.17
N GLU A 310 -11.79 -37.47 23.24
CA GLU A 310 -11.76 -37.40 21.75
C GLU A 310 -12.58 -36.29 21.06
N ARG A 311 -11.88 -35.41 20.32
CA ARG A 311 -12.42 -34.58 19.22
C ARG A 311 -11.44 -34.62 18.05
N ALA A 312 -11.94 -34.76 16.82
CA ALA A 312 -11.14 -34.74 15.59
C ALA A 312 -10.27 -33.48 15.50
N ASP A 313 -9.01 -33.65 15.12
CA ASP A 313 -8.03 -32.55 15.07
C ASP A 313 -8.40 -31.55 13.95
N LEU A 314 -8.44 -30.27 14.30
CA LEU A 314 -8.75 -29.15 13.39
C LEU A 314 -7.55 -28.78 12.52
N LEU A 315 -6.36 -28.83 13.11
CA LEU A 315 -5.08 -28.70 12.43
C LEU A 315 -4.28 -29.96 12.71
N SER A 316 -3.75 -30.58 11.66
CA SER A 316 -2.80 -31.68 11.77
C SER A 316 -1.60 -31.44 10.87
N VAL A 317 -0.44 -31.27 11.50
CA VAL A 317 0.87 -31.11 10.87
C VAL A 317 1.62 -32.41 11.06
N ARG A 318 2.15 -32.97 9.96
CA ARG A 318 2.92 -34.21 9.98
C ARG A 318 4.23 -34.05 9.22
N ASP A 319 5.32 -34.41 9.87
CA ASP A 319 6.67 -34.44 9.31
C ASP A 319 7.06 -33.16 8.55
N LEU A 320 6.60 -31.99 9.06
CA LEU A 320 6.78 -30.72 8.38
C LEU A 320 8.25 -30.31 8.36
N ALA A 321 8.78 -30.11 7.15
CA ALA A 321 10.10 -29.55 6.94
C ALA A 321 10.03 -28.30 6.05
N VAL A 322 10.70 -27.23 6.47
CA VAL A 322 10.71 -25.94 5.78
C VAL A 322 12.13 -25.57 5.42
N ALA A 323 12.37 -25.26 4.14
CA ALA A 323 13.68 -24.88 3.65
C ALA A 323 13.64 -23.56 2.88
N TYR A 324 14.71 -22.78 3.03
CA TYR A 324 14.92 -21.51 2.34
C TYR A 324 16.01 -21.65 1.31
N THR A 325 15.71 -21.25 0.07
CA THR A 325 16.72 -21.15 -1.00
C THR A 325 17.36 -19.77 -0.97
N LEU A 326 18.67 -19.73 -0.77
CA LEU A 326 19.48 -18.50 -0.75
C LEU A 326 19.84 -18.05 -2.18
N ALA A 327 20.30 -16.80 -2.31
CA ALA A 327 20.65 -16.20 -3.60
C ALA A 327 21.81 -16.92 -4.33
N ASP A 328 22.65 -17.64 -3.59
CA ASP A 328 23.73 -18.48 -4.12
C ASP A 328 23.26 -19.87 -4.57
N GLY A 329 21.96 -20.17 -4.47
CA GLY A 329 21.35 -21.44 -4.82
C GLY A 329 21.45 -22.53 -3.74
N THR A 330 22.09 -22.24 -2.60
CA THR A 330 22.10 -23.16 -1.46
C THR A 330 20.74 -23.18 -0.77
N SER A 331 20.40 -24.31 -0.14
CA SER A 331 19.12 -24.49 0.57
C SER A 331 19.40 -24.82 2.02
N THR A 332 18.85 -24.01 2.93
CA THR A 332 18.96 -24.23 4.38
C THR A 332 17.61 -24.61 4.93
N GLU A 333 17.53 -25.80 5.54
CA GLU A 333 16.34 -26.23 6.27
C GLU A 333 16.30 -25.56 7.65
N VAL A 334 15.14 -25.02 8.03
CA VAL A 334 14.93 -24.25 9.28
C VAL A 334 13.85 -24.86 10.18
N VAL A 335 13.07 -25.80 9.65
CA VAL A 335 12.12 -26.63 10.40
C VAL A 335 12.37 -28.08 10.00
N HIS A 336 12.49 -28.98 10.98
CA HIS A 336 13.00 -30.33 10.80
C HIS A 336 12.00 -31.38 11.32
N GLY A 337 11.03 -31.76 10.48
CA GLY A 337 10.12 -32.87 10.79
C GLY A 337 9.20 -32.60 11.98
N VAL A 338 8.44 -31.51 11.93
CA VAL A 338 7.52 -31.10 13.00
C VAL A 338 6.19 -31.84 12.89
N ASP A 339 5.74 -32.43 14.00
CA ASP A 339 4.40 -33.01 14.19
C ASP A 339 3.61 -32.19 15.21
N LEU A 340 2.45 -31.66 14.83
CA LEU A 340 1.66 -30.76 15.67
C LEU A 340 0.16 -30.92 15.40
N ASP A 341 -0.65 -31.00 16.45
CA ASP A 341 -2.11 -31.11 16.34
C ASP A 341 -2.82 -30.12 17.25
N VAL A 342 -3.82 -29.42 16.70
CA VAL A 342 -4.73 -28.52 17.43
C VAL A 342 -6.15 -29.02 17.27
N ARG A 343 -6.87 -29.23 18.37
CA ARG A 343 -8.27 -29.65 18.37
C ARG A 343 -9.23 -28.46 18.36
N ARG A 344 -10.48 -28.70 17.98
CA ARG A 344 -11.56 -27.71 18.08
C ARG A 344 -11.81 -27.35 19.55
N GLY A 345 -11.76 -26.06 19.86
CA GLY A 345 -11.93 -25.53 21.22
C GLY A 345 -10.75 -25.79 22.15
N GLU A 346 -9.57 -26.13 21.62
CA GLU A 346 -8.32 -26.25 22.38
C GLU A 346 -7.43 -25.02 22.14
N VAL A 347 -6.69 -24.61 23.17
CA VAL A 347 -5.57 -23.67 23.05
C VAL A 347 -4.25 -24.43 23.15
N LEU A 348 -3.50 -24.48 22.04
CA LEU A 348 -2.15 -25.03 21.98
C LEU A 348 -1.12 -23.91 21.97
N GLY A 349 -0.22 -23.92 22.95
CA GLY A 349 0.96 -23.05 22.97
C GLY A 349 2.12 -23.64 22.17
N LEU A 350 2.69 -22.89 21.24
CA LEU A 350 3.96 -23.21 20.59
C LEU A 350 5.05 -22.28 21.14
N VAL A 351 5.99 -22.84 21.91
CA VAL A 351 6.94 -22.09 22.73
C VAL A 351 8.37 -22.39 22.35
N GLY A 352 9.27 -21.42 22.48
CA GLY A 352 10.69 -21.60 22.24
C GLY A 352 11.42 -20.28 22.07
N GLN A 353 12.75 -20.30 22.08
CA GLN A 353 13.56 -19.10 21.86
C GLN A 353 13.32 -18.45 20.48
N SER A 354 13.68 -17.17 20.34
CA SER A 354 13.64 -16.51 19.03
C SER A 354 14.50 -17.28 18.02
N GLY A 355 14.00 -17.44 16.79
CA GLY A 355 14.67 -18.24 15.75
C GLY A 355 14.48 -19.75 15.85
N SER A 356 13.69 -20.28 16.80
CA SER A 356 13.47 -21.74 16.92
C SER A 356 12.59 -22.37 15.82
N GLY A 357 12.00 -21.56 14.93
CA GLY A 357 11.17 -22.03 13.81
C GLY A 357 9.65 -21.82 13.98
N LYS A 358 9.17 -21.27 15.11
CA LYS A 358 7.74 -21.16 15.42
C LYS A 358 6.92 -20.40 14.37
N THR A 359 7.37 -19.19 13.99
CA THR A 359 6.72 -18.38 12.96
C THR A 359 6.74 -19.07 11.60
N GLN A 360 7.77 -19.87 11.29
CA GLN A 360 7.84 -20.64 10.05
C GLN A 360 6.83 -21.78 10.03
N THR A 361 6.64 -22.46 11.16
CA THR A 361 5.57 -23.45 11.35
C THR A 361 4.20 -22.79 11.15
N ALA A 362 3.94 -21.66 11.81
CA ALA A 362 2.69 -20.90 11.67
C ALA A 362 2.42 -20.46 10.22
N PHE A 363 3.42 -19.90 9.53
CA PHE A 363 3.28 -19.45 8.15
C PHE A 363 3.14 -20.61 7.16
N SER A 364 3.67 -21.79 7.48
CA SER A 364 3.43 -23.00 6.69
C SER A 364 1.96 -23.41 6.74
N VAL A 365 1.32 -23.31 7.92
CA VAL A 365 -0.13 -23.54 8.08
C VAL A 365 -0.96 -22.56 7.27
N LEU A 366 -0.52 -21.29 7.19
CA LEU A 366 -1.19 -20.28 6.39
C LEU A 366 -0.86 -20.37 4.90
N GLY A 367 0.17 -21.11 4.47
CA GLY A 367 0.70 -21.09 3.11
C GLY A 367 1.32 -19.74 2.72
N LEU A 368 1.88 -19.01 3.68
CA LEU A 368 2.42 -17.65 3.55
C LEU A 368 3.92 -17.58 3.88
N LEU A 369 4.67 -18.63 3.55
CA LEU A 369 6.12 -18.62 3.73
C LEU A 369 6.75 -17.45 2.95
N PRO A 370 7.69 -16.71 3.56
CA PRO A 370 8.46 -15.65 2.91
C PRO A 370 9.17 -16.11 1.64
N GLU A 371 9.59 -15.14 0.83
CA GLU A 371 10.29 -15.41 -0.43
C GLU A 371 11.52 -16.32 -0.22
N GLY A 372 11.66 -17.32 -1.09
CA GLY A 372 12.68 -18.36 -0.98
C GLY A 372 12.31 -19.52 -0.05
N GLY A 373 11.31 -19.36 0.82
CA GLY A 373 10.79 -20.39 1.72
C GLY A 373 9.85 -21.36 1.00
N ARG A 374 10.04 -22.66 1.24
CA ARG A 374 9.13 -23.71 0.78
C ARG A 374 9.04 -24.83 1.81
N VAL A 375 7.89 -25.50 1.83
CA VAL A 375 7.77 -26.79 2.50
C VAL A 375 8.53 -27.83 1.67
N SER A 376 9.64 -28.35 2.19
CA SER A 376 10.50 -29.33 1.50
C SER A 376 9.94 -30.75 1.62
N ARG A 377 9.25 -31.06 2.73
CA ARG A 377 8.63 -32.35 3.04
C ARG A 377 7.51 -32.14 4.07
N GLY A 378 6.60 -33.12 4.16
CA GLY A 378 5.53 -33.16 5.15
C GLY A 378 4.17 -32.77 4.59
N SER A 379 3.17 -32.78 5.45
CA SER A 379 1.78 -32.43 5.14
C SER A 379 1.19 -31.53 6.22
N VAL A 380 0.28 -30.65 5.81
CA VAL A 380 -0.46 -29.76 6.70
C VAL A 380 -1.93 -29.82 6.32
N LEU A 381 -2.72 -30.52 7.15
CA LEU A 381 -4.16 -30.64 7.00
C LEU A 381 -4.86 -29.60 7.89
N LEU A 382 -5.68 -28.74 7.29
CA LEU A 382 -6.53 -27.78 7.98
C LEU A 382 -7.99 -28.12 7.67
N ASP A 383 -8.75 -28.50 8.69
CA ASP A 383 -10.13 -28.98 8.57
C ASP A 383 -10.30 -30.03 7.44
N GLY A 384 -9.37 -30.98 7.38
CA GLY A 384 -9.32 -32.04 6.36
C GLY A 384 -8.82 -31.61 4.98
N THR A 385 -8.48 -30.34 4.77
CA THR A 385 -7.93 -29.84 3.50
C THR A 385 -6.41 -29.73 3.55
N GLU A 386 -5.72 -30.32 2.59
CA GLU A 386 -4.26 -30.20 2.44
C GLU A 386 -3.87 -28.77 2.01
N VAL A 387 -2.94 -28.18 2.75
CA VAL A 387 -2.38 -26.85 2.50
C VAL A 387 -1.12 -26.94 1.65
N VAL A 388 -0.29 -27.97 1.85
CA VAL A 388 0.99 -28.10 1.15
C VAL A 388 0.74 -28.40 -0.33
N GLY A 389 1.23 -27.52 -1.21
CA GLY A 389 1.05 -27.64 -2.66
C GLY A 389 -0.36 -27.28 -3.16
N ALA A 390 -1.25 -26.81 -2.28
CA ALA A 390 -2.58 -26.36 -2.68
C ALA A 390 -2.51 -25.12 -3.58
N ALA A 391 -3.43 -25.02 -4.53
CA ALA A 391 -3.55 -23.82 -5.36
C ALA A 391 -3.97 -22.60 -4.52
N GLU A 392 -3.47 -21.41 -4.87
CA GLU A 392 -3.80 -20.15 -4.17
C GLU A 392 -5.31 -19.88 -4.07
N ARG A 393 -6.12 -20.41 -5.00
CA ARG A 393 -7.58 -20.33 -4.92
C ARG A 393 -8.14 -21.09 -3.71
N THR A 394 -7.59 -22.27 -3.43
CA THR A 394 -7.96 -23.10 -2.27
C THR A 394 -7.47 -22.45 -0.98
N LEU A 395 -6.20 -22.00 -0.93
CA LEU A 395 -5.62 -21.33 0.23
C LEU A 395 -6.41 -20.07 0.63
N ARG A 396 -6.75 -19.21 -0.34
CA ARG A 396 -7.64 -18.05 -0.11
C ARG A 396 -9.04 -18.46 0.36
N GLY A 397 -9.50 -19.65 0.01
CA GLY A 397 -10.76 -20.21 0.50
C GLY A 397 -10.71 -20.60 1.97
N LEU A 398 -9.54 -20.98 2.50
CA LEU A 398 -9.33 -21.35 3.90
C LEU A 398 -9.01 -20.13 4.79
N ARG A 399 -8.28 -19.15 4.26
CA ARG A 399 -7.85 -17.96 5.00
C ARG A 399 -9.02 -17.02 5.30
N GLY A 400 -9.14 -16.56 6.53
CA GLY A 400 -10.15 -15.60 7.01
C GLY A 400 -11.40 -16.23 7.62
N ASP A 401 -11.85 -17.38 7.11
CA ASP A 401 -13.09 -18.08 7.52
C ASP A 401 -12.83 -19.48 8.09
N THR A 402 -11.75 -20.17 7.71
CA THR A 402 -11.32 -21.44 8.35
C THR A 402 -10.15 -21.18 9.30
N VAL A 403 -9.14 -20.46 8.83
CA VAL A 403 -7.99 -20.03 9.64
C VAL A 403 -7.81 -18.52 9.58
N ALA A 404 -7.63 -17.89 10.73
CA ALA A 404 -7.27 -16.49 10.85
C ALA A 404 -5.93 -16.32 11.58
N TYR A 405 -5.34 -15.14 11.44
CA TYR A 405 -4.04 -14.85 12.02
C TYR A 405 -4.01 -13.47 12.68
N VAL A 406 -3.44 -13.42 13.89
CA VAL A 406 -3.15 -12.19 14.64
C VAL A 406 -1.63 -12.03 14.65
N PRO A 407 -1.10 -10.98 14.00
CA PRO A 407 0.34 -10.75 13.91
C PRO A 407 0.93 -10.19 15.21
N GLN A 408 2.24 -10.33 15.35
CA GLN A 408 3.06 -9.89 16.49
C GLN A 408 3.04 -8.37 16.72
N GLU A 409 3.11 -7.56 15.65
CA GLU A 409 3.20 -6.10 15.76
C GLU A 409 1.93 -5.39 15.27
N PRO A 410 1.12 -4.80 16.16
CA PRO A 410 -0.19 -4.31 15.75
C PRO A 410 -0.16 -3.15 14.77
N MET A 411 0.69 -2.17 15.03
CA MET A 411 0.74 -0.91 14.29
C MET A 411 1.28 -1.09 12.87
N SER A 412 2.27 -1.98 12.71
CA SER A 412 2.94 -2.26 11.44
C SER A 412 2.07 -3.07 10.47
N ASN A 413 1.07 -3.80 11.00
CA ASN A 413 0.17 -4.65 10.22
C ASN A 413 -1.12 -3.93 9.77
N LEU A 414 -1.42 -2.74 10.30
CA LEU A 414 -2.52 -1.91 9.87
C LEU A 414 -2.05 -0.87 8.84
N ASP A 415 -2.53 -0.96 7.60
CA ASP A 415 -2.21 0.03 6.56
C ASP A 415 -2.57 1.45 7.03
N PRO A 416 -1.57 2.35 7.18
CA PRO A 416 -1.78 3.69 7.72
C PRO A 416 -2.56 4.62 6.77
N ALA A 417 -2.74 4.23 5.51
CA ALA A 417 -3.53 4.98 4.52
C ALA A 417 -5.03 4.79 4.68
N PHE A 418 -5.48 3.83 5.49
CA PHE A 418 -6.89 3.50 5.69
C PHE A 418 -7.35 3.69 7.12
N THR A 419 -8.65 3.89 7.29
CA THR A 419 -9.27 3.94 8.62
C THR A 419 -9.43 2.53 9.20
N VAL A 420 -9.53 2.40 10.52
CA VAL A 420 -9.85 1.13 11.19
C VAL A 420 -11.13 0.51 10.64
N GLY A 421 -12.14 1.33 10.32
CA GLY A 421 -13.36 0.86 9.70
C GLY A 421 -13.16 0.26 8.32
N ASP A 422 -12.26 0.79 7.51
CA ASP A 422 -11.93 0.20 6.21
C ASP A 422 -11.29 -1.18 6.40
N HIS A 423 -10.36 -1.32 7.35
CA HIS A 423 -9.70 -2.58 7.70
C HIS A 423 -10.68 -3.67 8.15
N LEU A 424 -11.68 -3.32 8.96
CA LEU A 424 -12.65 -4.29 9.47
C LEU A 424 -13.77 -4.60 8.49
N THR A 425 -14.20 -3.64 7.67
CA THR A 425 -15.32 -3.84 6.75
C THR A 425 -14.92 -4.57 5.47
N GLU A 426 -13.66 -4.47 5.02
CA GLU A 426 -13.23 -5.08 3.77
C GLU A 426 -13.28 -6.63 3.79
N PRO A 427 -12.78 -7.32 4.84
CA PRO A 427 -12.86 -8.77 4.94
C PRO A 427 -14.32 -9.25 4.98
N LEU A 428 -15.16 -8.60 5.80
CA LEU A 428 -16.60 -8.88 5.91
C LEU A 428 -17.32 -8.80 4.55
N ARG A 429 -17.03 -7.78 3.74
CA ARG A 429 -17.64 -7.63 2.41
C ARG A 429 -17.12 -8.64 1.41
N THR A 430 -15.85 -9.04 1.54
CA THR A 430 -15.17 -9.91 0.58
C THR A 430 -15.49 -11.38 0.81
N LYS A 431 -15.53 -11.81 2.08
CA LYS A 431 -15.74 -13.19 2.49
C LYS A 431 -17.21 -13.52 2.74
N LEU A 432 -17.92 -12.66 3.46
CA LEU A 432 -19.33 -12.88 3.80
C LEU A 432 -20.30 -12.25 2.80
N GLY A 433 -19.80 -11.53 1.79
CA GLY A 433 -20.63 -10.89 0.77
C GLY A 433 -21.54 -9.76 1.28
N LEU A 434 -21.27 -9.25 2.49
CA LEU A 434 -22.11 -8.23 3.13
C LEU A 434 -22.13 -6.92 2.34
N SER A 435 -23.26 -6.22 2.39
CA SER A 435 -23.34 -4.85 1.89
C SER A 435 -22.48 -3.90 2.74
N ARG A 436 -22.19 -2.71 2.22
CA ARG A 436 -21.40 -1.70 2.96
C ARG A 436 -22.04 -1.31 4.30
N ALA A 437 -23.37 -1.24 4.35
CA ALA A 437 -24.10 -0.90 5.58
C ALA A 437 -24.02 -2.05 6.61
N GLN A 438 -24.32 -3.28 6.18
CA GLN A 438 -24.25 -4.47 7.04
C GLN A 438 -22.83 -4.73 7.56
N ALA A 439 -21.82 -4.59 6.71
CA ALA A 439 -20.43 -4.73 7.14
C ALA A 439 -20.04 -3.67 8.17
N ARG A 440 -20.56 -2.44 8.03
CA ARG A 440 -20.28 -1.35 8.98
C ARG A 440 -20.90 -1.63 10.34
N GLU A 441 -22.14 -2.11 10.37
CA GLU A 441 -22.83 -2.52 11.59
C GLU A 441 -22.10 -3.66 12.28
N ARG A 442 -21.81 -4.74 11.54
CA ARG A 442 -21.05 -5.89 12.07
C ARG A 442 -19.66 -5.50 12.58
N ALA A 443 -18.96 -4.59 11.91
CA ALA A 443 -17.66 -4.08 12.37
C ALA A 443 -17.78 -3.27 13.68
N LEU A 444 -18.86 -2.50 13.87
CA LEU A 444 -19.11 -1.80 15.13
C LEU A 444 -19.39 -2.79 16.27
N ASP A 445 -20.18 -3.83 16.00
CA ASP A 445 -20.46 -4.88 16.98
C ASP A 445 -19.19 -5.64 17.38
N LEU A 446 -18.33 -5.95 16.41
CA LEU A 446 -17.03 -6.58 16.67
C LEU A 446 -16.14 -5.69 17.55
N LEU A 447 -16.07 -4.39 17.25
CA LEU A 447 -15.34 -3.42 18.07
C LEU A 447 -15.91 -3.33 19.50
N GLN A 448 -17.23 -3.47 19.68
CA GLN A 448 -17.84 -3.55 21.01
C GLN A 448 -17.45 -4.85 21.74
N GLN A 449 -17.44 -5.99 21.05
CA GLN A 449 -17.07 -7.29 21.62
C GLN A 449 -15.62 -7.34 22.11
N VAL A 450 -14.71 -6.65 21.40
CA VAL A 450 -13.31 -6.48 21.82
C VAL A 450 -13.12 -5.28 22.78
N GLU A 451 -14.21 -4.76 23.34
CA GLU A 451 -14.24 -3.72 24.36
C GLU A 451 -13.53 -2.42 23.94
N ILE A 452 -13.61 -2.04 22.66
CA ILE A 452 -13.05 -0.77 22.21
C ILE A 452 -13.87 0.39 22.77
N PRO A 453 -13.24 1.37 23.44
CA PRO A 453 -13.94 2.56 23.90
C PRO A 453 -14.31 3.44 22.71
N ASP A 454 -15.59 3.83 22.65
CA ASP A 454 -16.17 4.60 21.54
C ASP A 454 -15.86 3.97 20.15
N PRO A 455 -16.49 2.82 19.82
CA PRO A 455 -16.29 2.11 18.56
C PRO A 455 -16.50 2.99 17.33
N ALA A 456 -17.47 3.90 17.37
CA ALA A 456 -17.79 4.78 16.24
C ALA A 456 -16.64 5.74 15.92
N ARG A 457 -16.03 6.35 16.95
CA ARG A 457 -14.85 7.20 16.79
C ARG A 457 -13.64 6.41 16.31
N VAL A 458 -13.40 5.23 16.90
CA VAL A 458 -12.25 4.39 16.54
C VAL A 458 -12.35 3.89 15.10
N MET A 459 -13.55 3.51 14.67
CA MET A 459 -13.81 3.13 13.29
C MET A 459 -13.46 4.24 12.28
N ALA A 460 -13.63 5.51 12.67
CA ALA A 460 -13.27 6.67 11.84
C ALA A 460 -11.79 7.08 11.97
N SER A 461 -11.05 6.46 12.88
CA SER A 461 -9.65 6.79 13.17
C SER A 461 -8.70 6.01 12.26
N TYR A 462 -7.53 6.58 11.97
CA TYR A 462 -6.42 5.90 11.33
C TYR A 462 -5.55 5.17 12.37
N PRO A 463 -4.76 4.15 11.98
CA PRO A 463 -3.93 3.37 12.91
C PRO A 463 -3.05 4.24 13.83
N HIS A 464 -2.41 5.27 13.28
CA HIS A 464 -1.57 6.21 14.04
C HIS A 464 -2.32 7.11 15.04
N GLN A 465 -3.65 7.00 15.11
CA GLN A 465 -4.51 7.80 16.01
C GLN A 465 -5.07 6.98 17.19
N ILE A 466 -4.71 5.69 17.30
CA ILE A 466 -5.14 4.79 18.37
C ILE A 466 -3.93 4.26 19.15
N SER A 467 -4.14 3.80 20.39
CA SER A 467 -3.07 3.19 21.20
C SER A 467 -2.70 1.79 20.70
N GLY A 468 -1.53 1.28 21.06
CA GLY A 468 -1.11 -0.08 20.71
C GLY A 468 -2.09 -1.16 21.17
N GLY A 469 -2.62 -1.05 22.40
CA GLY A 469 -3.66 -1.97 22.90
C GLY A 469 -4.97 -1.90 22.11
N MET A 470 -5.38 -0.71 21.69
CA MET A 470 -6.55 -0.56 20.80
C MET A 470 -6.27 -1.17 19.42
N ALA A 471 -5.08 -0.97 18.87
CA ALA A 471 -4.67 -1.56 17.59
C ALA A 471 -4.65 -3.09 17.66
N GLN A 472 -4.17 -3.67 18.77
CA GLN A 472 -4.21 -5.12 18.98
C GLN A 472 -5.64 -5.66 19.04
N ARG A 473 -6.52 -5.01 19.81
CA ARG A 473 -7.95 -5.36 19.86
C ARG A 473 -8.63 -5.24 18.50
N VAL A 474 -8.26 -4.24 17.70
CA VAL A 474 -8.72 -4.09 16.30
C VAL A 474 -8.25 -5.25 15.43
N LEU A 475 -6.99 -5.68 15.54
CA LEU A 475 -6.49 -6.83 14.78
C LEU A 475 -7.18 -8.13 15.20
N ILE A 476 -7.39 -8.33 16.49
CA ILE A 476 -8.16 -9.47 17.00
C ILE A 476 -9.59 -9.44 16.43
N ALA A 477 -10.26 -8.28 16.51
CA ALA A 477 -11.60 -8.10 15.93
C ALA A 477 -11.62 -8.41 14.42
N GLY A 478 -10.60 -8.00 13.69
CA GLY A 478 -10.43 -8.31 12.26
C GLY A 478 -10.22 -9.81 12.02
N ALA A 479 -9.36 -10.46 12.80
CA ALA A 479 -9.07 -11.88 12.68
C ALA A 479 -10.32 -12.74 12.97
N VAL A 480 -11.11 -12.39 13.99
CA VAL A 480 -12.36 -13.12 14.32
C VAL A 480 -13.58 -12.63 13.55
N SER A 481 -13.42 -11.68 12.61
CA SER A 481 -14.55 -11.00 11.97
C SER A 481 -15.42 -11.93 11.12
N CYS A 482 -14.82 -12.96 10.54
CA CYS A 482 -15.48 -13.94 9.67
C CYS A 482 -15.64 -15.31 10.34
N ASP A 483 -15.65 -15.33 11.68
CA ASP A 483 -15.95 -16.52 12.50
C ASP A 483 -15.05 -17.75 12.16
N PRO A 484 -13.71 -17.62 12.25
CA PRO A 484 -12.78 -18.68 11.89
C PRO A 484 -12.83 -19.87 12.85
N ASP A 485 -12.56 -21.06 12.34
CA ASP A 485 -12.42 -22.29 13.14
C ASP A 485 -11.09 -22.35 13.91
N LEU A 486 -9.99 -21.87 13.31
CA LEU A 486 -8.64 -21.81 13.87
C LEU A 486 -8.14 -20.36 13.93
N LEU A 487 -7.62 -19.94 15.08
CA LEU A 487 -6.87 -18.69 15.22
C LEU A 487 -5.40 -18.97 15.52
N ILE A 488 -4.52 -18.49 14.65
CA ILE A 488 -3.08 -18.45 14.92
C ILE A 488 -2.76 -17.08 15.49
N ALA A 489 -2.29 -17.02 16.73
CA ALA A 489 -1.90 -15.78 17.38
C ALA A 489 -0.39 -15.79 17.60
N ASP A 490 0.35 -15.05 16.77
CA ASP A 490 1.81 -14.96 16.88
C ASP A 490 2.20 -13.77 17.75
N GLU A 491 2.68 -14.07 18.95
CA GLU A 491 3.10 -13.10 19.93
C GLU A 491 2.08 -11.95 20.15
N PRO A 492 0.79 -12.27 20.41
CA PRO A 492 -0.30 -11.30 20.37
C PRO A 492 -0.27 -10.26 21.50
N THR A 493 0.69 -10.35 22.39
CA THR A 493 0.86 -9.45 23.54
C THR A 493 2.23 -8.80 23.56
N THR A 494 3.06 -9.03 22.55
CA THR A 494 4.37 -8.40 22.44
C THR A 494 4.20 -6.89 22.26
N ALA A 495 5.09 -6.12 22.89
CA ALA A 495 5.07 -4.64 22.92
C ALA A 495 3.85 -3.99 23.62
N LEU A 496 3.06 -4.74 24.39
CA LEU A 496 2.00 -4.21 25.25
C LEU A 496 2.46 -4.12 26.71
N ASP A 497 1.86 -3.20 27.49
CA ASP A 497 2.06 -3.19 28.93
C ASP A 497 1.34 -4.38 29.59
N VAL A 498 1.80 -4.78 30.78
CA VAL A 498 1.34 -5.99 31.48
C VAL A 498 -0.18 -5.97 31.75
N THR A 499 -0.77 -4.79 31.94
CA THR A 499 -2.22 -4.68 32.21
C THR A 499 -3.00 -4.94 30.92
N VAL A 500 -2.63 -4.28 29.83
CA VAL A 500 -3.26 -4.47 28.52
C VAL A 500 -3.04 -5.88 27.99
N GLN A 501 -1.87 -6.48 28.24
CA GLN A 501 -1.60 -7.88 27.91
C GLN A 501 -2.62 -8.82 28.56
N ALA A 502 -2.86 -8.69 29.87
CA ALA A 502 -3.84 -9.52 30.58
C ALA A 502 -5.25 -9.35 30.01
N GLU A 503 -5.64 -8.11 29.68
CA GLU A 503 -6.93 -7.82 29.04
C GLU A 503 -7.03 -8.49 27.65
N VAL A 504 -5.97 -8.45 26.84
CA VAL A 504 -5.92 -9.07 25.52
C VAL A 504 -6.00 -10.60 25.61
N LEU A 505 -5.29 -11.23 26.56
CA LEU A 505 -5.36 -12.67 26.77
C LEU A 505 -6.73 -13.11 27.28
N ALA A 506 -7.33 -12.35 28.20
CA ALA A 506 -8.70 -12.60 28.66
C ALA A 506 -9.72 -12.47 27.52
N LEU A 507 -9.54 -11.49 26.63
CA LEU A 507 -10.34 -11.35 25.42
C LEU A 507 -10.21 -12.56 24.50
N LEU A 508 -8.99 -13.03 24.22
CA LEU A 508 -8.76 -14.22 23.40
C LEU A 508 -9.41 -15.45 24.02
N ARG A 509 -9.26 -15.66 25.33
CA ARG A 509 -9.91 -16.75 26.07
C ARG A 509 -11.43 -16.72 25.96
N ARG A 510 -12.02 -15.53 26.11
CA ARG A 510 -13.47 -15.33 25.98
C ARG A 510 -13.94 -15.65 24.57
N LEU A 511 -13.29 -15.09 23.55
CA LEU A 511 -13.65 -15.33 22.14
C LEU A 511 -13.50 -16.80 21.77
N GLN A 512 -12.46 -17.46 22.25
CA GLN A 512 -12.22 -18.89 22.08
C GLN A 512 -13.37 -19.71 22.67
N ALA A 513 -13.77 -19.43 23.91
CA ALA A 513 -14.84 -20.15 24.61
C ALA A 513 -16.22 -19.90 23.99
N GLU A 514 -16.52 -18.66 23.61
CA GLU A 514 -17.81 -18.28 23.00
C GLU A 514 -17.99 -18.88 21.61
N ARG A 515 -16.91 -19.04 20.84
CA ARG A 515 -16.96 -19.47 19.43
C ARG A 515 -16.53 -20.92 19.20
N GLY A 516 -15.99 -21.60 20.21
CA GLY A 516 -15.49 -22.97 20.09
C GLY A 516 -14.28 -23.12 19.15
N MET A 517 -13.54 -22.04 18.96
CA MET A 517 -12.41 -21.93 18.04
C MET A 517 -11.18 -22.65 18.59
N GLY A 518 -10.39 -23.31 17.75
CA GLY A 518 -9.04 -23.75 18.11
C GLY A 518 -8.07 -22.57 18.09
N VAL A 519 -7.12 -22.50 19.03
CA VAL A 519 -6.12 -21.43 19.08
C VAL A 519 -4.73 -22.02 19.08
N LEU A 520 -3.92 -21.64 18.09
CA LEU A 520 -2.48 -21.85 18.12
C LEU A 520 -1.80 -20.56 18.58
N LEU A 521 -1.36 -20.55 19.84
CA LEU A 521 -0.68 -19.42 20.44
C LEU A 521 0.83 -19.58 20.30
N VAL A 522 1.45 -18.79 19.43
CA VAL A 522 2.91 -18.75 19.31
C VAL A 522 3.44 -17.70 20.27
N THR A 523 4.33 -18.09 21.18
CA THR A 523 4.89 -17.16 22.17
C THR A 523 6.25 -17.63 22.67
N HIS A 524 7.04 -16.73 23.22
CA HIS A 524 8.26 -17.07 23.97
C HIS A 524 8.04 -16.98 25.50
N ASN A 525 6.85 -16.58 25.96
CA ASN A 525 6.57 -16.32 27.36
C ASN A 525 5.79 -17.47 28.01
N LEU A 526 6.47 -18.27 28.84
CA LEU A 526 5.87 -19.39 29.57
C LEU A 526 4.78 -18.97 30.57
N GLY A 527 4.81 -17.74 31.09
CA GLY A 527 3.75 -17.22 31.96
C GLY A 527 2.42 -17.02 31.22
N VAL A 528 2.47 -16.63 29.94
CA VAL A 528 1.28 -16.55 29.08
C VAL A 528 0.71 -17.94 28.81
N VAL A 529 1.61 -18.90 28.58
CA VAL A 529 1.25 -20.29 28.30
C VAL A 529 0.56 -20.91 29.52
N ALA A 530 1.08 -20.66 30.72
CA ALA A 530 0.50 -21.12 31.98
C ALA A 530 -0.93 -20.60 32.23
N ASP A 531 -1.27 -19.41 31.72
CA ASP A 531 -2.56 -18.77 31.95
C ASP A 531 -3.64 -19.17 30.94
N LEU A 532 -3.24 -19.43 29.68
CA LEU A 532 -4.17 -19.56 28.56
C LEU A 532 -4.19 -20.94 27.88
N CYS A 533 -3.07 -21.67 27.86
CA CYS A 533 -2.94 -22.88 27.03
C CYS A 533 -3.38 -24.16 27.76
N ASP A 534 -4.07 -25.05 27.06
CA ASP A 534 -4.41 -26.40 27.53
C ASP A 534 -3.21 -27.35 27.37
N ARG A 535 -2.53 -27.23 26.22
CA ARG A 535 -1.33 -28.00 25.86
C ARG A 535 -0.22 -27.09 25.38
N VAL A 536 1.01 -27.58 25.47
CA VAL A 536 2.22 -26.86 25.07
C VAL A 536 3.09 -27.78 24.23
N ALA A 537 3.58 -27.24 23.11
CA ALA A 537 4.65 -27.79 22.30
C ALA A 537 5.88 -26.88 22.42
N VAL A 538 6.99 -27.43 22.91
CA VAL A 538 8.27 -26.74 23.04
C VAL A 538 9.11 -27.02 21.81
N MET A 539 9.58 -25.96 21.16
CA MET A 539 10.32 -25.99 19.90
C MET A 539 11.73 -25.42 20.08
N ARG A 540 12.72 -26.16 19.63
CA ARG A 540 14.14 -25.78 19.63
C ARG A 540 14.77 -26.13 18.29
N GLU A 541 15.57 -25.22 17.74
CA GLU A 541 16.39 -25.46 16.54
C GLU A 541 15.61 -26.14 15.40
N GLY A 542 14.38 -25.69 15.13
CA GLY A 542 13.56 -26.21 14.03
C GLY A 542 12.75 -27.47 14.36
N GLY A 543 12.91 -28.10 15.52
CA GLY A 543 12.19 -29.31 15.92
C GLY A 543 11.36 -29.14 17.20
N ILE A 544 10.31 -29.95 17.35
CA ILE A 544 9.57 -30.07 18.61
C ILE A 544 10.31 -31.04 19.52
N VAL A 545 10.68 -30.59 20.72
CA VAL A 545 11.44 -31.38 21.69
C VAL A 545 10.55 -31.99 22.78
N GLU A 546 9.42 -31.34 23.10
CA GLU A 546 8.50 -31.82 24.12
C GLU A 546 7.08 -31.32 23.84
N VAL A 547 6.09 -32.19 24.04
CA VAL A 547 4.66 -31.84 23.97
C VAL A 547 3.94 -32.46 25.16
N GLY A 548 3.11 -31.68 25.84
CA GLY A 548 2.37 -32.17 27.00
C GLY A 548 1.23 -31.24 27.40
N ALA A 549 0.46 -31.67 28.40
CA ALA A 549 -0.46 -30.78 29.11
C ALA A 549 0.35 -29.65 29.77
N THR A 550 -0.19 -28.44 29.78
CA THR A 550 0.52 -27.27 30.32
C THR A 550 0.95 -27.50 31.77
N ALA A 551 0.09 -28.06 32.61
CA ALA A 551 0.41 -28.33 34.01
C ALA A 551 1.61 -29.30 34.17
N ASP A 552 1.62 -30.39 33.41
CA ASP A 552 2.70 -31.39 33.46
C ASP A 552 4.03 -30.80 32.97
N LEU A 553 4.00 -30.03 31.88
CA LEU A 553 5.19 -29.46 31.29
C LEU A 553 5.83 -28.38 32.19
N LEU A 554 5.01 -27.61 32.92
CA LEU A 554 5.49 -26.59 33.86
C LEU A 554 5.99 -27.17 35.19
N THR A 555 5.45 -28.31 35.64
CA THR A 555 5.76 -28.88 36.96
C THR A 555 6.72 -30.08 36.92
N SER A 556 6.74 -30.83 35.83
CA SER A 556 7.56 -32.03 35.64
C SER A 556 8.08 -32.15 34.19
N PRO A 557 8.82 -31.14 33.70
CA PRO A 557 9.40 -31.15 32.36
C PRO A 557 10.39 -32.31 32.16
N ARG A 558 10.24 -33.06 31.07
CA ARG A 558 11.10 -34.21 30.76
C ARG A 558 12.34 -33.78 30.00
N ASP A 559 12.18 -32.89 29.02
CA ASP A 559 13.29 -32.46 28.16
C ASP A 559 14.25 -31.50 28.90
N PRO A 560 15.57 -31.66 28.75
CA PRO A 560 16.55 -30.74 29.36
C PRO A 560 16.37 -29.29 28.93
N TYR A 561 15.98 -29.02 27.69
CA TYR A 561 15.76 -27.66 27.20
C TYR A 561 14.51 -27.02 27.80
N THR A 562 13.44 -27.81 27.99
CA THR A 562 12.25 -27.32 28.69
C THR A 562 12.58 -26.93 30.12
N ARG A 563 13.42 -27.73 30.81
CA ARG A 563 13.95 -27.38 32.14
C ARG A 563 14.76 -26.08 32.11
N GLU A 564 15.69 -25.94 31.15
CA GLU A 564 16.48 -24.72 30.99
C GLU A 564 15.61 -23.49 30.74
N LEU A 565 14.57 -23.60 29.90
CA LEU A 565 13.62 -22.53 29.63
C LEU A 565 12.86 -22.11 30.88
N LEU A 566 12.45 -23.07 31.73
CA LEU A 566 11.75 -22.80 32.99
C LEU A 566 12.69 -22.18 34.02
N ASP A 567 13.90 -22.70 34.17
CA ASP A 567 14.93 -22.18 35.08
C ASP A 567 15.35 -20.75 34.71
N ALA A 568 15.29 -20.40 33.42
CA ALA A 568 15.55 -19.05 32.92
C ALA A 568 14.44 -18.04 33.31
N VAL A 569 13.25 -18.50 33.70
CA VAL A 569 12.18 -17.64 34.22
C VAL A 569 12.51 -17.31 35.69
N LEU A 570 13.18 -16.17 35.90
CA LEU A 570 13.53 -15.66 37.22
C LEU A 570 12.28 -15.27 38.04
N ASP A 571 11.68 -16.22 38.76
CA ASP A 571 10.61 -15.97 39.74
C ASP A 571 10.94 -16.63 41.09
N ASP A 572 12.01 -16.16 41.75
CA ASP A 572 12.26 -16.38 43.19
C ASP A 572 11.28 -15.59 44.09
N ALA A 573 10.23 -14.99 43.51
CA ALA A 573 9.22 -14.28 44.28
C ALA A 573 8.26 -15.31 44.90
N PRO A 574 8.09 -15.32 46.24
CA PRO A 574 7.18 -16.26 46.88
C PRO A 574 5.77 -16.09 46.31
N ALA A 575 5.07 -17.22 46.12
CA ALA A 575 3.66 -17.22 45.76
C ALA A 575 2.91 -16.26 46.70
N ARG A 576 2.35 -15.19 46.14
CA ARG A 576 1.46 -14.23 46.81
C ARG A 576 0.26 -15.00 47.44
N ALA A 577 -0.48 -14.40 48.37
CA ALA A 577 -1.56 -15.12 49.09
C ALA A 577 -2.91 -15.02 48.34
N PRO A 578 -3.79 -16.04 48.39
CA PRO A 578 -5.07 -16.04 47.68
C PRO A 578 -5.83 -14.73 47.91
N TRP A 579 -6.33 -14.13 46.83
CA TRP A 579 -7.06 -12.87 46.91
C TRP A 579 -8.26 -13.02 47.84
N ARG A 580 -8.29 -12.24 48.93
CA ARG A 580 -9.45 -12.12 49.81
C ARG A 580 -10.15 -10.79 49.49
N PRO A 581 -11.45 -10.79 49.15
CA PRO A 581 -12.19 -9.55 49.00
C PRO A 581 -12.12 -8.75 50.31
N ARG A 582 -11.89 -7.43 50.21
CA ARG A 582 -12.05 -6.54 51.37
C ARG A 582 -13.52 -6.52 51.74
N GLU A 583 -13.84 -6.96 52.96
CA GLU A 583 -15.16 -6.70 53.54
C GLU A 583 -15.40 -5.20 53.52
N VAL A 584 -16.48 -4.80 52.84
CA VAL A 584 -16.92 -3.42 52.74
C VAL A 584 -17.44 -3.00 54.11
N GLY A 585 -16.55 -2.43 54.92
CA GLY A 585 -16.94 -1.78 56.16
C GLY A 585 -17.78 -0.54 55.86
N THR A 586 -19.06 -0.60 56.21
CA THR A 586 -19.96 0.54 56.31
C THR A 586 -19.38 1.59 57.25
N ARG A 587 -18.99 2.75 56.73
CA ARG A 587 -19.05 4.05 57.40
C ARG A 587 -19.36 5.15 56.40
#